data_AF-G1QB25-F1
#
_entry.id   AF-G1QB25-F1
#
_cell.length_a   1.000
_cell.length_b   1.000
_cell.length_c   1.000
_cell.angle_alpha   90.00
_cell.angle_beta   90.00
_cell.angle_gamma   90.00
#
_symmetry.space_group_name_H-M   'P 1'
#
loop_
_entity.id
_entity.type
_entity.pdbx_description
1 polymer ?
#
loop_
_entity_poly.entity_id
_entity_poly.type
_entity_poly.pdbx_seq_one_letter_code
_entity_poly.pdbx_strand_id
1 'polypeptide(L)'
;FSIKEMKANWTGLYHCSYESGGHWSSPSGNLDLMMAGSYDKPSLSSMSGRVVAPGDNVTLQCFSRIKFDSFILTKDDKTGLYRSQDNGVQTTFHMDHVTSTQAGTYRCYGAFSKDPYVWSHPSDPLQLVVT
;
A
#
# COMPACT_ATOMS: atom_id res chain seq x y z
N PHE A 1 -1.09 -21.95 12.18
CA PHE A 1 -1.52 -21.72 10.78
C PHE A 1 -0.29 -21.32 9.96
N SER A 2 -0.09 -21.89 8.78
CA SER A 2 1.06 -21.57 7.91
C SER A 2 0.65 -21.65 6.44
N ILE A 3 0.90 -20.58 5.69
CA ILE A 3 0.71 -20.51 4.25
C ILE A 3 2.07 -20.74 3.60
N LYS A 4 2.24 -21.87 2.92
CA LYS A 4 3.53 -22.26 2.29
C LYS A 4 3.77 -21.53 0.96
N GLU A 5 2.70 -21.25 0.24
CA GLU A 5 2.72 -20.58 -1.06
C GLU A 5 1.55 -19.61 -1.10
N MET A 6 1.83 -18.35 -1.38
CA MET A 6 0.80 -17.32 -1.44
C MET A 6 0.02 -17.45 -2.75
N LYS A 7 -1.32 -17.51 -2.67
CA LYS A 7 -2.24 -17.56 -3.82
C LYS A 7 -3.32 -16.49 -3.67
N ALA A 8 -3.89 -16.02 -4.79
CA ALA A 8 -4.87 -14.94 -4.77
C ALA A 8 -6.09 -15.27 -3.86
N ASN A 9 -6.53 -16.53 -3.83
CA ASN A 9 -7.64 -16.98 -2.98
C ASN A 9 -7.31 -17.01 -1.48
N TRP A 10 -6.04 -16.91 -1.08
CA TRP A 10 -5.65 -16.76 0.33
C TRP A 10 -5.66 -15.30 0.78
N THR A 11 -5.81 -14.34 -0.13
CA THR A 11 -5.87 -12.93 0.25
C THR A 11 -7.18 -12.60 0.96
N GLY A 12 -7.18 -11.58 1.81
CA GLY A 12 -8.39 -11.12 2.50
C GLY A 12 -8.17 -10.74 3.96
N LEU A 13 -9.28 -10.63 4.69
CA LEU A 13 -9.33 -10.23 6.09
C LEU A 13 -9.27 -11.46 7.01
N TYR A 14 -8.28 -11.52 7.87
CA TYR A 14 -8.09 -12.59 8.85
C TYR A 14 -8.29 -12.08 10.27
N HIS A 15 -8.80 -12.94 11.14
CA HIS A 15 -8.80 -12.74 12.58
C HIS A 15 -8.56 -14.09 13.27
N CYS A 16 -8.24 -14.05 14.56
CA CYS A 16 -7.99 -15.24 15.37
C CYS A 16 -8.92 -15.25 16.57
N SER A 17 -9.46 -16.42 16.88
CA SER A 17 -10.18 -16.72 18.12
C SER A 17 -9.69 -18.07 18.64
N TYR A 18 -9.74 -18.28 19.95
CA TYR A 18 -9.41 -19.56 20.56
C TYR A 18 -10.58 -20.07 21.40
N GLU A 19 -10.65 -21.39 21.56
CA GLU A 19 -11.65 -22.05 22.39
C GLU A 19 -11.04 -22.52 23.71
N SER A 20 -11.74 -22.27 24.81
CA SER A 20 -11.38 -22.80 26.12
C SER A 20 -12.65 -23.16 26.90
N GLY A 21 -12.72 -24.39 27.40
CA GLY A 21 -13.85 -24.86 28.21
C GLY A 21 -15.21 -24.83 27.50
N GLY A 22 -15.25 -25.00 26.17
CA GLY A 22 -16.48 -24.95 25.38
C GLY A 22 -16.96 -23.54 25.01
N HIS A 23 -16.18 -22.50 25.31
CA HIS A 23 -16.47 -21.12 24.95
C HIS A 23 -15.39 -20.54 24.04
N TRP A 24 -15.82 -19.81 23.02
CA TRP A 24 -14.94 -19.05 22.13
C TRP A 24 -14.58 -17.70 22.73
N SER A 25 -13.33 -17.29 22.55
CA SER A 25 -12.90 -15.92 22.82
C SER A 25 -13.55 -14.93 21.83
N SER A 26 -13.54 -13.65 22.20
CA SER A 26 -13.75 -12.59 21.22
C SER A 26 -12.70 -12.66 20.09
N PRO A 27 -13.06 -12.31 18.85
CA PRO A 27 -12.09 -12.19 17.75
C PRO A 27 -10.98 -11.18 18.03
N SER A 28 -9.78 -11.48 17.55
CA SER A 28 -8.68 -10.52 17.48
C SER A 28 -9.00 -9.35 16.55
N GLY A 29 -8.13 -8.34 16.55
CA GLY A 29 -8.10 -7.36 15.47
C GLY A 29 -7.88 -8.02 14.09
N ASN A 30 -8.34 -7.31 13.06
CA ASN A 30 -8.23 -7.77 11.68
C ASN A 30 -6.79 -7.68 11.16
N LEU A 31 -6.41 -8.66 10.36
CA LEU A 31 -5.17 -8.71 9.60
C LEU A 31 -5.49 -8.79 8.12
N ASP A 32 -5.13 -7.75 7.37
CA ASP A 32 -5.24 -7.75 5.92
C ASP A 32 -4.08 -8.52 5.30
N LEU A 33 -4.38 -9.65 4.66
CA LEU A 33 -3.41 -10.43 3.90
C LEU A 33 -3.51 -10.08 2.41
N MET A 34 -2.44 -9.47 1.90
CA MET A 34 -2.34 -8.99 0.52
C MET A 34 -1.36 -9.85 -0.28
N MET A 35 -1.60 -9.99 -1.58
CA MET A 35 -0.64 -10.53 -2.53
C MET A 35 -0.19 -9.43 -3.48
N ALA A 36 1.12 -9.26 -3.66
CA ALA A 36 1.68 -8.39 -4.70
C ALA A 36 2.28 -9.23 -5.84
N GLY A 37 2.45 -8.61 -7.01
CA GLY A 37 3.10 -9.23 -8.17
C GLY A 37 2.16 -9.92 -9.16
N SER A 38 0.85 -9.66 -9.10
CA SER A 38 -0.11 -10.30 -10.03
C SER A 38 -0.31 -9.55 -11.34
N TYR A 39 0.10 -8.28 -11.42
CA TYR A 39 -0.06 -7.40 -12.59
C TYR A 39 1.23 -6.61 -12.87
N ASP A 40 1.37 -5.99 -14.04
CA ASP A 40 2.53 -5.15 -14.37
C ASP A 40 2.70 -3.97 -13.40
N LYS A 41 3.96 -3.61 -13.11
CA LYS A 41 4.25 -2.55 -12.14
C LYS A 41 3.84 -1.16 -12.67
N PRO A 42 3.27 -0.30 -11.80
CA PRO A 42 3.19 1.13 -12.09
C PRO A 42 4.56 1.78 -11.93
N SER A 43 4.63 3.07 -12.23
CA SER A 43 5.77 3.94 -12.03
C SER A 43 5.43 5.00 -10.99
N LEU A 44 6.41 5.35 -10.16
CA LEU A 44 6.27 6.31 -9.07
C LEU A 44 7.27 7.46 -9.26
N SER A 45 6.78 8.69 -9.20
CA SER A 45 7.57 9.92 -9.29
C SER A 45 7.17 10.90 -8.18
N SER A 46 8.03 11.89 -7.92
CA SER A 46 7.72 13.00 -7.03
C SER A 46 7.62 14.27 -7.86
N MET A 47 6.55 15.03 -7.66
CA MET A 47 6.37 16.35 -8.29
C MET A 47 7.09 17.46 -7.53
N SER A 48 7.29 17.29 -6.21
CA SER A 48 7.98 18.26 -5.35
C SER A 48 9.49 18.03 -5.24
N GLY A 49 10.01 16.94 -5.82
CA GLY A 49 11.39 16.49 -5.63
C GLY A 49 11.54 15.44 -4.52
N ARG A 50 12.76 14.92 -4.34
CA ARG A 50 13.06 13.84 -3.37
C ARG A 50 13.63 14.32 -2.05
N VAL A 51 14.11 15.57 -2.01
CA VAL A 51 14.68 16.22 -0.81
C VAL A 51 13.84 17.45 -0.55
N VAL A 52 13.24 17.53 0.64
CA VAL A 52 12.28 18.57 1.02
C VAL A 52 12.51 19.02 2.45
N ALA A 53 12.10 20.24 2.79
CA ALA A 53 12.24 20.76 4.14
C ALA A 53 11.05 20.33 5.02
N PRO A 54 11.23 20.26 6.35
CA PRO A 54 10.11 20.10 7.26
C PRO A 54 9.06 21.21 7.08
N GLY A 55 7.78 20.84 6.99
CA GLY A 55 6.65 21.75 6.77
C GLY A 55 6.24 21.92 5.31
N ASP A 56 7.05 21.43 4.36
CA ASP A 56 6.72 21.44 2.92
C ASP A 56 5.58 20.46 2.58
N ASN A 57 4.95 20.68 1.43
CA ASN A 57 3.96 19.77 0.87
C ASN A 57 4.58 18.90 -0.24
N VAL A 58 4.43 17.59 -0.12
CA VAL A 58 4.94 16.62 -1.09
C VAL A 58 3.78 16.03 -1.87
N THR A 59 3.92 16.03 -3.19
CA THR A 59 3.01 15.29 -4.07
C THR A 59 3.77 14.18 -4.77
N LEU A 60 3.39 12.93 -4.48
CA LEU A 60 3.87 11.75 -5.19
C LEU A 60 2.86 11.36 -6.25
N GLN A 61 3.32 11.10 -7.47
CA GLN A 61 2.47 10.70 -8.57
C GLN A 61 2.74 9.25 -8.92
N CYS A 62 1.68 8.45 -8.99
CA CYS A 62 1.74 7.09 -9.47
C CYS A 62 1.03 6.99 -10.81
N PHE A 63 1.66 6.37 -11.80
CA PHE A 63 1.07 6.15 -13.12
C PHE A 63 1.29 4.72 -13.61
N SER A 64 0.40 4.23 -14.45
CA SER A 64 0.41 2.88 -15.00
C SER A 64 -0.10 2.90 -16.45
N ARG A 65 0.36 1.94 -17.26
CA ARG A 65 -0.26 1.66 -18.57
C ARG A 65 -1.58 0.91 -18.44
N ILE A 66 -1.75 0.17 -17.34
CA ILE A 66 -2.98 -0.52 -16.98
C ILE A 66 -3.89 0.45 -16.24
N LYS A 67 -5.15 0.52 -16.65
CA LYS A 67 -6.18 1.26 -15.92
C LYS A 67 -6.59 0.45 -14.68
N PHE A 68 -6.16 0.89 -13.50
CA PHE A 68 -6.54 0.28 -12.23
C PHE A 68 -7.70 1.05 -11.61
N ASP A 69 -8.49 0.36 -10.78
CA ASP A 69 -9.59 1.00 -10.05
C ASP A 69 -9.10 1.74 -8.79
N SER A 70 -7.92 1.34 -8.29
CA SER A 70 -7.28 1.97 -7.14
C SER A 70 -5.76 1.84 -7.22
N PHE A 71 -5.06 2.80 -6.65
CA PHE A 71 -3.62 2.72 -6.42
C PHE A 71 -3.32 2.70 -4.93
N ILE A 72 -2.25 2.02 -4.56
CA ILE A 72 -1.79 1.88 -3.18
C ILE A 72 -0.37 2.39 -3.10
N LEU A 73 -0.11 3.30 -2.17
CA LEU A 73 1.22 3.78 -1.83
C LEU A 73 1.62 3.19 -0.47
N THR A 74 2.76 2.50 -0.43
CA THR A 74 3.32 1.95 0.81
C THR A 74 4.65 2.59 1.12
N LYS A 75 4.91 2.81 2.41
CA LYS A 75 6.23 3.11 2.95
C LYS A 75 6.89 1.83 3.47
N ASP A 76 8.19 1.62 3.20
CA ASP A 76 8.91 0.35 3.47
C ASP A 76 8.90 -0.10 4.95
N ASP A 77 8.78 0.83 5.88
CA ASP A 77 8.64 0.54 7.31
C ASP A 77 7.24 0.01 7.68
N LYS A 78 6.35 -0.14 6.69
CA LYS A 78 4.94 -0.57 6.81
C LYS A 78 4.12 0.30 7.77
N THR A 79 4.61 1.49 8.11
CA THR A 79 3.89 2.44 8.96
C THR A 79 2.88 3.29 8.17
N GLY A 80 2.99 3.30 6.84
CA GLY A 80 2.11 4.05 5.95
C GLY A 80 1.58 3.19 4.80
N LEU A 81 0.24 3.08 4.73
CA LEU A 81 -0.49 2.57 3.58
C LEU A 81 -1.55 3.61 3.21
N TYR A 82 -1.45 4.15 2.00
CA TYR A 82 -2.40 5.11 1.46
C TYR A 82 -3.07 4.50 0.23
N ARG A 83 -4.39 4.57 0.16
CA ARG A 83 -5.17 4.04 -0.97
C ARG A 83 -5.95 5.16 -1.62
N SER A 84 -5.77 5.34 -2.92
CA SER A 84 -6.64 6.22 -3.70
C SER A 84 -7.84 5.43 -4.23
N GLN A 85 -8.97 6.12 -4.41
CA GLN A 85 -10.16 5.57 -5.07
C GLN A 85 -10.28 6.07 -6.52
N ASP A 86 -9.17 6.53 -7.09
CA ASP A 86 -9.14 7.06 -8.44
C ASP A 86 -9.07 5.92 -9.45
N ASN A 87 -10.15 5.74 -10.20
CA ASN A 87 -10.18 4.83 -11.33
C ASN A 87 -9.48 5.47 -12.53
N GLY A 88 -8.31 4.95 -12.90
CA GLY A 88 -7.54 5.55 -13.98
C GLY A 88 -6.20 4.91 -14.22
N VAL A 89 -5.43 5.60 -15.05
CA VAL A 89 -4.04 5.28 -15.37
C VAL A 89 -3.06 6.02 -14.47
N GLN A 90 -3.54 6.94 -13.62
CA GLN A 90 -2.70 7.70 -12.70
C GLN A 90 -3.50 8.18 -11.49
N THR A 91 -2.78 8.48 -10.41
CA THR A 91 -3.30 9.16 -9.21
C THR A 91 -2.18 9.98 -8.57
N THR A 92 -2.55 10.87 -7.65
CA THR A 92 -1.61 11.63 -6.82
C THR A 92 -1.86 11.38 -5.34
N PHE A 93 -0.78 11.22 -4.59
CA PHE A 93 -0.79 11.15 -3.14
C PHE A 93 -0.18 12.44 -2.59
N HIS A 94 -1.00 13.19 -1.85
CA HIS A 94 -0.60 14.44 -1.23
C HIS A 94 -0.23 14.19 0.24
N MET A 95 0.94 14.70 0.64
CA MET A 95 1.42 14.69 2.02
C MET A 95 1.67 16.14 2.41
N ASP A 96 0.76 16.70 3.20
CA ASP A 96 0.84 18.08 3.65
C ASP A 96 1.71 18.17 4.91
N HIS A 97 2.48 19.26 5.01
CA HIS A 97 3.32 19.57 6.17
C HIS A 97 4.21 18.41 6.63
N VAL A 98 5.08 17.93 5.73
CA VAL A 98 5.92 16.76 6.00
C VAL A 98 6.88 17.00 7.15
N THR A 99 7.14 15.95 7.91
CA THR A 99 8.11 15.89 9.01
C THR A 99 9.08 14.75 8.77
N SER A 100 10.07 14.58 9.66
CA SER A 100 11.00 13.44 9.59
C SER A 100 10.29 12.08 9.57
N THR A 101 9.06 11.97 10.08
CA THR A 101 8.27 10.73 10.04
C THR A 101 7.82 10.34 8.63
N GLN A 102 7.70 11.30 7.71
CA GLN A 102 7.38 11.06 6.30
C GLN A 102 8.62 10.71 5.47
N ALA A 103 9.85 10.89 5.99
CA ALA A 103 11.05 10.43 5.30
C ALA A 103 11.07 8.90 5.19
N GLY A 104 11.47 8.36 4.05
CA GLY A 104 11.54 6.92 3.81
C GLY A 104 11.43 6.53 2.35
N THR A 105 11.39 5.22 2.10
CA THR A 105 11.25 4.65 0.76
C THR A 105 9.80 4.30 0.48
N TYR A 106 9.27 4.82 -0.62
CA TYR A 106 7.91 4.62 -1.08
C TYR A 106 7.85 3.73 -2.31
N ARG A 107 6.80 2.93 -2.40
CA ARG A 107 6.44 2.12 -3.57
C ARG A 107 4.96 2.23 -3.87
N CYS A 108 4.61 2.24 -5.14
CA CYS A 108 3.23 2.25 -5.60
C CYS A 108 2.82 0.89 -6.20
N TYR A 109 1.54 0.56 -6.04
CA TYR A 109 0.88 -0.60 -6.62
C TYR A 109 -0.46 -0.19 -7.24
N GLY A 110 -0.98 -1.00 -8.14
CA GLY A 110 -2.35 -0.92 -8.63
C GLY A 110 -3.17 -2.13 -8.22
N ALA A 111 -4.49 -1.94 -8.02
CA ALA A 111 -5.43 -3.01 -7.71
C ALA A 111 -6.80 -2.76 -8.39
N PHE A 112 -7.51 -3.86 -8.66
CA PHE A 112 -8.88 -3.83 -9.17
C PHE A 112 -9.89 -3.99 -8.03
N SER A 113 -11.07 -3.39 -8.19
CA SER A 113 -12.14 -3.45 -7.18
C SER A 113 -12.68 -4.86 -6.96
N LYS A 114 -12.61 -5.72 -7.99
CA LYS A 114 -13.00 -7.14 -7.90
C LYS A 114 -12.09 -7.96 -6.98
N ASP A 115 -10.83 -7.58 -6.86
CA ASP A 115 -9.79 -8.31 -6.13
C ASP A 115 -8.92 -7.32 -5.30
N PRO A 116 -9.49 -6.64 -4.29
CA PRO A 116 -8.85 -5.49 -3.65
C PRO A 116 -7.59 -5.81 -2.83
N TYR A 117 -7.36 -7.10 -2.55
CA TYR A 117 -6.21 -7.64 -1.84
C TYR A 117 -5.12 -8.22 -2.78
N VAL A 118 -5.36 -8.18 -4.09
CA VAL A 118 -4.41 -8.65 -5.11
C VAL A 118 -3.88 -7.44 -5.87
N TRP A 119 -2.59 -7.19 -5.71
CA TRP A 119 -1.91 -5.99 -6.18
C TRP A 119 -0.95 -6.31 -7.33
N SER A 120 -0.62 -5.28 -8.10
CA SER A 120 0.43 -5.32 -9.12
C SER A 120 1.81 -5.64 -8.54
N HIS A 121 2.81 -5.79 -9.40
CA HIS A 121 4.20 -5.63 -8.99
C HIS A 121 4.43 -4.23 -8.39
N PRO A 122 5.36 -4.08 -7.44
CA PRO A 122 5.74 -2.78 -6.92
C PRO A 122 6.38 -1.92 -8.00
N SER A 123 6.13 -0.61 -7.95
CA SER A 123 6.96 0.35 -8.66
C SER A 123 8.43 0.30 -8.22
N ASP A 124 9.30 0.94 -9.00
CA ASP A 124 10.64 1.23 -8.52
C ASP A 124 10.57 2.11 -7.26
N PRO A 125 11.50 1.93 -6.31
CA PRO A 125 11.48 2.65 -5.04
C PRO A 125 11.75 4.14 -5.24
N LEU A 126 11.01 4.98 -4.52
CA LEU A 126 11.26 6.41 -4.42
C LEU A 126 11.63 6.75 -2.98
N GLN A 127 12.88 7.17 -2.77
CA GLN A 127 13.34 7.65 -1.46
C GLN A 127 12.99 9.13 -1.30
N LEU A 128 12.24 9.45 -0.25
CA LEU A 128 11.94 10.80 0.21
C LEU A 128 12.81 11.11 1.43
N VAL A 129 13.53 12.22 1.37
CA VAL A 129 14.42 12.73 2.43
C VAL A 129 13.84 14.04 2.92
N VAL A 130 13.72 14.18 4.25
CA VAL A 130 13.24 15.40 4.90
C VAL A 130 14.39 15.97 5.74
N THR A 131 14.93 17.12 5.35
CA THR A 131 16.12 17.75 5.94
C THR A 131 16.04 19.27 5.90
#